data_AF-A0A9X4AW15-F1
#
_entry.id   AF-A0A9X4AW15-F1
#
_cell.length_a   1.000
_cell.length_b   1.000
_cell.length_c   1.000
_cell.angle_alpha   90.00
_cell.angle_beta   90.00
_cell.angle_gamma   90.00
#
_symmetry.space_group_name_H-M   'P 1'
#
loop_
_entity.id
_entity.type
_entity.pdbx_description
1 polymer ?
#
loop_
_entity_poly.entity_id
_entity_poly.type
_entity_poly.pdbx_seq_one_letter_code
_entity_poly.pdbx_strand_id
1 'polypeptide(L)'
;MESRRFPCPGRWARSLGVAALLTSLPAIGATACTSADPGGPPPTLPTGAERDTEVKHEACDMTAANAQRFDVNGDGKPDMTRVPDGAGREVCRILDLNFDGAIDVFVYYDPAGRERRRESDYDRDGRADEIVSSRDGAVFLKERETNFDDKLDTWDYYEGGRLVRRERDSDGDGLVDQWWAFNDPSDDRCALVATDRNVDGKPDPETVLDLCAEARAKQATMPKPQAPAPRPSGAAPLPTVPTPVLQGGAPTAPQPGGTSPR
;
A
#
# COMPACT_ATOMS: atom_id res chain seq x y z
N MET A 1 -61.62 19.36 37.51
CA MET A 1 -60.27 19.67 37.98
C MET A 1 -59.38 19.57 36.76
N GLU A 2 -59.19 20.67 36.03
CA GLU A 2 -57.99 21.53 36.12
C GLU A 2 -56.75 20.75 35.66
N SER A 3 -55.95 21.14 34.68
CA SER A 3 -55.71 22.40 33.96
C SER A 3 -54.74 22.03 32.79
N ARG A 4 -55.04 22.32 31.52
CA ARG A 4 -54.50 23.46 30.71
C ARG A 4 -52.94 23.53 30.76
N ARG A 5 -52.14 23.51 29.69
CA ARG A 5 -52.24 24.07 28.31
C ARG A 5 -51.16 23.46 27.36
N PHE A 6 -51.50 23.51 26.07
CA PHE A 6 -50.73 23.23 24.84
C PHE A 6 -49.68 24.37 24.51
N PRO A 7 -48.89 24.25 23.41
CA PRO A 7 -47.52 24.77 23.25
C PRO A 7 -47.48 26.16 22.59
N CYS A 8 -46.28 26.70 22.37
CA CYS A 8 -46.09 27.76 21.39
C CYS A 8 -44.78 27.66 20.60
N PRO A 9 -44.86 27.76 19.24
CA PRO A 9 -43.75 27.97 18.33
C PRO A 9 -43.52 29.48 18.10
N GLY A 10 -42.28 29.87 17.80
CA GLY A 10 -41.92 31.26 17.49
C GLY A 10 -41.27 31.39 16.11
N ARG A 11 -42.06 31.83 15.12
CA ARG A 11 -41.59 32.50 13.89
C ARG A 11 -41.94 34.00 14.00
N TRP A 12 -41.86 34.75 12.90
CA TRP A 12 -42.09 36.21 12.72
C TRP A 12 -40.82 37.05 13.02
N ALA A 13 -40.31 37.91 12.15
CA ALA A 13 -40.94 38.68 11.07
C ALA A 13 -39.98 38.98 9.90
N ARG A 14 -40.60 39.29 8.76
CA ARG A 14 -40.02 39.83 7.52
C ARG A 14 -39.88 41.36 7.61
N SER A 15 -38.91 41.93 6.91
CA SER A 15 -38.94 43.26 6.25
C SER A 15 -37.85 43.23 5.16
N LEU A 16 -38.17 43.29 3.85
CA LEU A 16 -38.22 44.52 3.03
C LEU A 16 -36.94 45.36 3.27
N GLY A 17 -35.98 45.55 2.38
CA GLY A 17 -35.89 45.40 0.93
C GLY A 17 -35.07 46.60 0.43
N VAL A 18 -33.90 46.38 -0.20
CA VAL A 18 -33.27 47.37 -1.08
C VAL A 18 -32.56 46.62 -2.18
N ALA A 19 -33.01 46.87 -3.41
CA ALA A 19 -32.35 46.47 -4.64
C ALA A 19 -31.14 47.38 -4.90
N ALA A 20 -30.00 46.79 -5.27
CA ALA A 20 -28.98 47.44 -6.05
C ALA A 20 -28.48 46.46 -7.12
N LEU A 21 -28.95 46.69 -8.34
CA LEU A 21 -28.44 46.11 -9.58
C LEU A 21 -27.10 46.80 -9.97
N LEU A 22 -26.38 46.16 -10.91
CA LEU A 22 -25.17 46.58 -11.67
C LEU A 22 -23.88 45.94 -11.11
N THR A 23 -23.04 45.21 -11.85
CA THR A 23 -22.90 44.96 -13.30
C THR A 23 -22.02 43.72 -13.49
N SER A 24 -22.33 42.95 -14.51
CA SER A 24 -21.54 41.83 -15.06
C SER A 24 -20.20 42.28 -15.64
N LEU A 25 -19.12 41.53 -15.35
CA LEU A 25 -17.92 41.43 -16.17
C LEU A 25 -17.40 39.98 -16.10
N PRO A 26 -17.34 39.23 -17.22
CA PRO A 26 -16.67 37.95 -17.26
C PRO A 26 -15.17 38.18 -17.48
N ALA A 27 -14.34 37.93 -16.46
CA ALA A 27 -12.90 37.85 -16.63
C ALA A 27 -12.54 36.46 -17.17
N ILE A 28 -12.26 36.42 -18.48
CA ILE A 28 -11.62 35.32 -19.18
C ILE A 28 -10.16 35.23 -18.73
N GLY A 29 -9.72 34.02 -18.39
CA GLY A 29 -8.36 33.56 -18.66
C GLY A 29 -7.28 33.94 -17.65
N ALA A 30 -7.03 33.01 -16.72
CA ALA A 30 -5.68 32.50 -16.48
C ALA A 30 -5.80 31.14 -15.79
N THR A 31 -5.81 30.06 -16.57
CA THR A 31 -5.30 28.77 -16.10
C THR A 31 -3.84 28.99 -15.72
N ALA A 32 -3.61 29.30 -14.45
CA ALA A 32 -2.29 29.15 -13.86
C ALA A 32 -2.03 27.64 -13.84
N CYS A 33 -1.32 27.15 -14.86
CA CYS A 33 -0.50 25.97 -14.69
C CYS A 33 0.41 26.29 -13.51
N THR A 34 0.13 25.70 -12.34
CA THR A 34 1.08 25.67 -11.24
C THR A 34 2.25 24.82 -11.71
N SER A 35 3.22 25.46 -12.36
CA SER A 35 4.56 24.94 -12.49
C SER A 35 5.05 24.69 -11.07
N ALA A 36 5.20 23.41 -10.71
CA ALA A 36 5.89 23.04 -9.50
C ALA A 36 7.28 23.69 -9.54
N ASP A 37 7.52 24.64 -8.64
CA ASP A 37 8.84 25.22 -8.45
C ASP A 37 9.80 24.08 -8.05
N PRO A 38 10.91 23.87 -8.78
CA PRO A 38 11.94 22.89 -8.40
C PRO A 38 12.79 23.37 -7.20
N GLY A 39 12.36 24.43 -6.52
CA GLY A 39 13.06 25.10 -5.42
C GLY A 39 12.28 25.08 -4.10
N GLY A 40 11.47 24.04 -3.86
CA GLY A 40 10.93 23.79 -2.53
C GLY A 40 12.07 23.71 -1.48
N PRO A 41 11.80 24.03 -0.21
CA PRO A 41 12.80 23.87 0.85
C PRO A 41 13.41 22.45 0.77
N PRO A 42 14.72 22.31 1.05
CA PRO A 42 15.36 21.00 0.99
C PRO A 42 14.53 20.01 1.82
N PRO A 43 14.29 18.79 1.32
CA PRO A 43 13.51 17.81 2.06
C PRO A 43 14.13 17.65 3.44
N THR A 44 13.38 18.05 4.47
CA THR A 44 13.82 17.92 5.85
C THR A 44 13.64 16.48 6.27
N LEU A 45 14.71 15.87 6.77
CA LEU A 45 14.65 14.54 7.34
C LEU A 45 13.85 14.59 8.66
N PRO A 46 13.08 13.54 8.96
CA PRO A 46 12.33 13.45 10.21
C PRO A 46 13.28 13.44 11.42
N THR A 47 12.81 13.92 12.56
CA THR A 47 13.51 13.87 13.84
C THR A 47 12.75 12.96 14.81
N GLY A 48 13.46 12.05 15.47
CA GLY A 48 12.90 11.08 16.40
C GLY A 48 13.57 9.73 16.23
N ALA A 49 14.41 9.37 17.20
CA ALA A 49 15.21 8.14 17.16
C ALA A 49 14.44 6.93 17.67
N GLU A 50 13.69 7.06 18.76
CA GLU A 50 13.08 5.90 19.42
C GLU A 50 11.85 5.38 18.67
N ARG A 51 11.79 4.05 18.52
CA ARG A 51 10.65 3.33 17.94
C ARG A 51 10.21 2.20 18.86
N ASP A 52 8.92 1.86 18.77
CA ASP A 52 8.38 0.66 19.40
C ASP A 52 8.79 -0.55 18.56
N THR A 53 9.71 -1.37 19.08
CA THR A 53 10.28 -2.50 18.36
C THR A 53 9.54 -3.81 18.61
N GLU A 54 8.52 -3.82 19.48
CA GLU A 54 7.81 -5.05 19.84
C GLU A 54 6.86 -5.50 18.72
N VAL A 55 7.00 -6.76 18.30
CA VAL A 55 6.04 -7.40 17.40
C VAL A 55 4.74 -7.71 18.14
N LYS A 56 3.74 -6.84 17.99
CA LYS A 56 2.43 -6.97 18.67
C LYS A 56 1.43 -7.71 17.80
N HIS A 57 1.13 -8.95 18.16
CA HIS A 57 0.03 -9.72 17.54
C HIS A 57 -1.34 -9.22 18.02
N GLU A 58 -2.26 -8.94 17.09
CA GLU A 58 -3.66 -8.69 17.42
C GLU A 58 -4.45 -10.00 17.48
N ALA A 59 -5.13 -10.29 18.59
CA ALA A 59 -5.83 -11.56 18.72
C ALA A 59 -6.96 -11.76 17.68
N CYS A 60 -7.02 -12.95 17.07
CA CYS A 60 -8.12 -13.40 16.23
C CYS A 60 -8.59 -14.78 16.71
N ASP A 61 -9.83 -14.90 17.23
CA ASP A 61 -10.34 -16.15 17.79
C ASP A 61 -10.74 -17.16 16.69
N MET A 62 -9.74 -17.89 16.20
CA MET A 62 -9.93 -18.98 15.24
C MET A 62 -10.73 -20.16 15.80
N THR A 63 -10.95 -20.23 17.12
CA THR A 63 -11.72 -21.29 17.78
C THR A 63 -13.20 -20.95 17.93
N ALA A 64 -13.59 -19.71 17.57
CA ALA A 64 -14.98 -19.26 17.65
C ALA A 64 -15.94 -20.23 16.97
N ALA A 65 -17.12 -20.42 17.58
CA ALA A 65 -18.12 -21.39 17.12
C ALA A 65 -18.70 -21.02 15.74
N ASN A 66 -18.78 -19.72 15.44
CA ASN A 66 -19.24 -19.19 14.15
C ASN A 66 -18.10 -19.00 13.13
N ALA A 67 -16.85 -19.37 13.45
CA ALA A 67 -15.75 -19.29 12.51
C ALA A 67 -15.94 -20.29 11.35
N GLN A 68 -15.74 -19.81 10.13
CA GLN A 68 -15.86 -20.57 8.91
C GLN A 68 -14.48 -21.10 8.53
N ARG A 69 -14.34 -22.42 8.46
CA ARG A 69 -13.07 -23.12 8.24
C ARG A 69 -13.10 -23.78 6.87
N PHE A 70 -12.03 -23.57 6.10
CA PHE A 70 -11.91 -24.02 4.73
C PHE A 70 -10.62 -24.81 4.61
N ASP A 71 -10.77 -26.10 4.34
CA ASP A 71 -9.69 -27.00 3.92
C ASP A 71 -9.66 -26.94 2.39
N VAL A 72 -8.67 -26.22 1.85
CA VAL A 72 -8.54 -25.90 0.43
C VAL A 72 -7.81 -27.03 -0.30
N ASN A 73 -6.82 -27.65 0.34
CA ASN A 73 -6.02 -28.73 -0.25
C ASN A 73 -6.60 -30.14 -0.02
N GLY A 74 -7.57 -30.30 0.89
CA GLY A 74 -8.26 -31.55 1.22
C GLY A 74 -7.51 -32.47 2.19
N ASP A 75 -6.60 -31.95 3.01
CA ASP A 75 -5.77 -32.76 3.92
C ASP A 75 -6.39 -32.97 5.32
N GLY A 76 -7.54 -32.37 5.58
CA GLY A 76 -8.26 -32.43 6.85
C GLY A 76 -7.90 -31.33 7.85
N LYS A 77 -6.94 -30.45 7.53
CA LYS A 77 -6.63 -29.23 8.29
C LYS A 77 -7.20 -28.01 7.55
N PRO A 78 -7.78 -27.02 8.26
CA PRO A 78 -8.22 -25.80 7.60
C PRO A 78 -7.04 -24.91 7.20
N ASP A 79 -6.95 -24.58 5.91
CA ASP A 79 -5.97 -23.64 5.35
C ASP A 79 -6.42 -22.18 5.45
N MET A 80 -7.73 -21.94 5.51
CA MET A 80 -8.30 -20.61 5.69
C MET A 80 -9.38 -20.66 6.76
N THR A 81 -9.31 -19.73 7.72
CA THR A 81 -10.36 -19.52 8.71
C THR A 81 -10.85 -18.08 8.66
N ARG A 82 -12.15 -17.87 8.46
CA ARG A 82 -12.80 -16.56 8.55
C ARG A 82 -13.57 -16.45 9.85
N VAL A 83 -13.32 -15.41 10.61
CA VAL A 83 -13.96 -15.17 11.91
C VAL A 83 -14.92 -13.99 11.78
N PRO A 84 -16.24 -14.22 11.84
CA PRO A 84 -17.23 -13.14 11.81
C PRO A 84 -17.60 -12.63 13.21
N ASP A 85 -18.06 -11.39 13.30
CA ASP A 85 -18.74 -10.85 14.47
C ASP A 85 -20.16 -11.43 14.65
N GLY A 86 -20.86 -10.99 15.71
CA GLY A 86 -22.23 -11.40 15.97
C GLY A 86 -23.26 -10.95 14.92
N ALA A 87 -22.91 -10.01 14.05
CA ALA A 87 -23.73 -9.56 12.91
C ALA A 87 -23.36 -10.28 11.60
N GLY A 88 -22.38 -11.19 11.62
CA GLY A 88 -21.92 -11.95 10.46
C GLY A 88 -20.88 -11.22 9.59
N ARG A 89 -20.35 -10.06 10.03
CA ARG A 89 -19.29 -9.34 9.32
C ARG A 89 -17.94 -9.95 9.66
N GLU A 90 -17.13 -10.25 8.65
CA GLU A 90 -15.77 -10.77 8.86
C GLU A 90 -14.92 -9.73 9.61
N VAL A 91 -14.39 -10.10 10.78
CA VAL A 91 -13.52 -9.23 11.60
C VAL A 91 -12.06 -9.57 11.42
N CYS A 92 -11.74 -10.85 11.21
CA CYS A 92 -10.40 -11.29 10.87
C CYS A 92 -10.42 -12.59 10.06
N ARG A 93 -9.32 -12.83 9.36
CA ARG A 93 -9.03 -14.02 8.55
C ARG A 93 -7.65 -14.55 8.91
N ILE A 94 -7.55 -15.85 9.08
CA ILE A 94 -6.31 -16.60 9.27
C ILE A 94 -6.04 -17.41 8.00
N LEU A 95 -4.79 -17.45 7.55
CA LEU A 95 -4.35 -18.13 6.33
C LEU A 95 -3.08 -18.96 6.59
N ASP A 96 -3.12 -20.21 6.15
CA ASP A 96 -1.98 -21.06 5.83
C ASP A 96 -1.90 -21.09 4.29
N LEU A 97 -0.89 -20.43 3.74
CA LEU A 97 -0.73 -20.19 2.30
C LEU A 97 0.06 -21.32 1.61
N ASN A 98 0.88 -22.05 2.35
CA ASN A 98 1.74 -23.12 1.81
C ASN A 98 1.31 -24.54 2.23
N PHE A 99 0.28 -24.64 3.07
CA PHE A 99 -0.35 -25.87 3.54
C PHE A 99 0.53 -26.75 4.43
N ASP A 100 1.38 -26.15 5.26
CA ASP A 100 2.21 -26.89 6.22
C ASP A 100 1.59 -27.00 7.62
N GLY A 101 0.46 -26.32 7.84
CA GLY A 101 -0.27 -26.24 9.10
C GLY A 101 0.20 -25.13 10.04
N ALA A 102 1.23 -24.37 9.69
CA ALA A 102 1.57 -23.11 10.35
C ALA A 102 0.71 -21.97 9.80
N ILE A 103 0.49 -20.94 10.61
CA ILE A 103 -0.26 -19.76 10.18
C ILE A 103 0.75 -18.80 9.53
N ASP A 104 0.59 -18.53 8.24
CA ASP A 104 1.44 -17.56 7.54
C ASP A 104 0.90 -16.12 7.69
N VAL A 105 -0.43 -15.93 7.73
CA VAL A 105 -1.02 -14.59 7.68
C VAL A 105 -2.27 -14.44 8.54
N PHE A 106 -2.34 -13.33 9.27
CA PHE A 106 -3.59 -12.76 9.80
C PHE A 106 -3.99 -11.50 9.03
N VAL A 107 -5.27 -11.36 8.70
CA VAL A 107 -5.86 -10.15 8.10
C VAL A 107 -7.00 -9.67 8.98
N TYR A 108 -7.06 -8.38 9.27
CA TYR A 108 -8.09 -7.78 10.10
C TYR A 108 -8.85 -6.71 9.32
N TYR A 109 -10.16 -6.67 9.52
CA TYR A 109 -11.06 -5.81 8.78
C TYR A 109 -11.64 -4.69 9.65
N ASP A 110 -11.93 -3.56 9.01
CA ASP A 110 -12.70 -2.47 9.58
C ASP A 110 -14.22 -2.77 9.52
N PRO A 111 -15.09 -1.96 10.17
CA PRO A 111 -16.54 -2.17 10.13
C PRO A 111 -17.18 -2.07 8.73
N ALA A 112 -16.47 -1.53 7.74
CA ALA A 112 -16.89 -1.46 6.35
C ALA A 112 -16.39 -2.67 5.52
N GLY A 113 -15.67 -3.61 6.15
CA GLY A 113 -15.13 -4.81 5.52
C GLY A 113 -13.82 -4.57 4.73
N ARG A 114 -13.14 -3.44 4.95
CA ARG A 114 -11.85 -3.15 4.32
C ARG A 114 -10.71 -3.62 5.22
N GLU A 115 -9.62 -4.09 4.62
CA GLU A 115 -8.42 -4.42 5.37
C GLU A 115 -7.89 -3.19 6.11
N ARG A 116 -7.71 -3.32 7.42
CA ARG A 116 -7.10 -2.29 8.28
C ARG A 116 -5.73 -2.70 8.80
N ARG A 117 -5.48 -4.01 8.86
CA ARG A 117 -4.23 -4.57 9.38
C ARG A 117 -3.98 -5.93 8.74
N ARG A 118 -2.72 -6.25 8.47
CA ARG A 118 -2.25 -7.58 8.11
C ARG A 118 -0.95 -7.87 8.84
N GLU A 119 -0.83 -9.09 9.32
CA GLU A 119 0.37 -9.60 9.99
C GLU A 119 0.82 -10.82 9.18
N SER A 120 2.08 -10.84 8.75
CA SER A 120 2.66 -11.92 7.94
C SER A 120 3.87 -12.51 8.66
N ASP A 121 3.90 -13.82 8.80
CA ASP A 121 5.01 -14.63 9.27
C ASP A 121 5.70 -15.26 8.05
N TYR A 122 6.88 -14.78 7.70
CA TYR A 122 7.62 -15.18 6.50
C TYR A 122 8.63 -16.30 6.79
N ASP A 123 9.17 -16.38 8.01
CA ASP A 123 10.14 -17.40 8.41
C ASP A 123 9.51 -18.61 9.14
N ARG A 124 8.23 -18.50 9.51
CA ARG A 124 7.37 -19.51 10.17
C ARG A 124 7.79 -19.84 11.59
N ASP A 125 8.24 -18.85 12.33
CA ASP A 125 8.55 -18.99 13.76
C ASP A 125 7.33 -18.84 14.69
N GLY A 126 6.16 -18.46 14.13
CA GLY A 126 4.91 -18.23 14.85
C GLY A 126 4.68 -16.78 15.27
N ARG A 127 5.53 -15.84 14.85
CA ARG A 127 5.43 -14.40 15.07
C ARG A 127 5.38 -13.68 13.72
N ALA A 128 4.87 -12.45 13.74
CA ALA A 128 4.77 -11.67 12.51
C ALA A 128 6.08 -10.94 12.21
N ASP A 129 6.62 -11.13 11.02
CA ASP A 129 7.77 -10.38 10.51
C ASP A 129 7.36 -9.06 9.86
N GLU A 130 6.14 -8.99 9.31
CA GLU A 130 5.60 -7.77 8.73
C GLU A 130 4.20 -7.46 9.28
N ILE A 131 4.05 -6.23 9.76
CA ILE A 131 2.78 -5.65 10.16
C ILE A 131 2.45 -4.52 9.17
N VAL A 132 1.40 -4.72 8.38
CA VAL A 132 0.88 -3.71 7.45
C VAL A 132 -0.34 -3.05 8.07
N SER A 133 -0.33 -1.73 8.19
CA SER A 133 -1.48 -0.94 8.64
C SER A 133 -2.09 -0.14 7.49
N SER A 134 -3.41 -0.26 7.35
CA SER A 134 -4.20 0.33 6.27
C SER A 134 -5.33 1.19 6.82
N ARG A 135 -5.66 2.27 6.11
CA ARG A 135 -6.80 3.14 6.39
C ARG A 135 -7.53 3.40 5.08
N ASP A 136 -8.84 3.23 5.12
CA ASP A 136 -9.71 3.43 3.95
C ASP A 136 -9.28 2.64 2.69
N GLY A 137 -8.68 1.46 2.89
CA GLY A 137 -8.17 0.60 1.81
C GLY A 137 -6.80 1.00 1.27
N ALA A 138 -6.14 2.00 1.84
CA ALA A 138 -4.78 2.40 1.50
C ALA A 138 -3.81 2.08 2.64
N VAL A 139 -2.68 1.46 2.31
CA VAL A 139 -1.56 1.28 3.25
C VAL A 139 -0.99 2.64 3.62
N PHE A 140 -0.75 2.87 4.90
CA PHE A 140 -0.06 4.08 5.38
C PHE A 140 1.22 3.75 6.16
N LEU A 141 1.36 2.53 6.68
CA LEU A 141 2.52 2.08 7.44
C LEU A 141 2.78 0.59 7.19
N LYS A 142 4.05 0.23 7.02
CA LYS A 142 4.54 -1.14 7.21
C LYS A 142 5.64 -1.13 8.25
N GLU A 143 5.54 -2.02 9.21
CA GLU A 143 6.54 -2.24 10.25
C GLU A 143 7.12 -3.62 9.97
N ARG A 144 8.43 -3.74 9.93
CA ARG A 144 9.11 -4.97 9.53
C ARG A 144 10.25 -5.32 10.46
N GLU A 145 10.31 -6.61 10.68
CA GLU A 145 11.45 -7.35 11.16
C GLU A 145 12.17 -7.88 9.92
N THR A 146 13.42 -7.49 9.72
CA THR A 146 14.18 -7.78 8.50
C THR A 146 15.44 -8.61 8.75
N ASN A 147 15.74 -8.89 10.02
CA ASN A 147 16.97 -9.55 10.48
C ASN A 147 16.71 -10.82 11.32
N PHE A 148 15.45 -11.19 11.60
CA PHE A 148 15.01 -12.38 12.32
C PHE A 148 15.57 -12.48 13.76
N ASP A 149 15.52 -11.37 14.52
CA ASP A 149 15.93 -11.20 15.91
C ASP A 149 14.81 -10.87 16.93
N ASP A 150 13.54 -10.99 16.51
CA ASP A 150 12.32 -10.75 17.31
C ASP A 150 11.98 -9.28 17.56
N LYS A 151 12.58 -8.35 16.80
CA LYS A 151 12.33 -6.91 16.94
C LYS A 151 12.09 -6.21 15.60
N LEU A 152 11.03 -5.41 15.52
CA LEU A 152 10.83 -4.51 14.39
C LEU A 152 12.02 -3.56 14.26
N ASP A 153 12.61 -3.52 13.06
CA ASP A 153 13.81 -2.72 12.77
C ASP A 153 13.56 -1.70 11.65
N THR A 154 12.49 -1.86 10.86
CA THR A 154 12.22 -1.01 9.70
C THR A 154 10.77 -0.50 9.68
N TRP A 155 10.58 0.80 9.46
CA TRP A 155 9.27 1.45 9.32
C TRP A 155 9.15 2.17 7.98
N ASP A 156 8.22 1.72 7.13
CA ASP A 156 7.90 2.31 5.84
C ASP A 156 6.58 3.06 5.88
N TYR A 157 6.57 4.32 5.45
CA TYR A 157 5.39 5.16 5.44
C TYR A 157 4.93 5.42 4.01
N TYR A 158 3.62 5.31 3.81
CA TYR A 158 3.00 5.39 2.50
C TYR A 158 2.01 6.55 2.43
N GLU A 159 2.04 7.28 1.31
CA GLU A 159 1.05 8.30 0.98
C GLU A 159 0.61 8.13 -0.47
N GLY A 160 -0.70 8.12 -0.73
CA GLY A 160 -1.24 7.91 -2.07
C GLY A 160 -0.80 6.60 -2.73
N GLY A 161 -0.51 5.56 -1.93
CA GLY A 161 0.00 4.27 -2.40
C GLY A 161 1.50 4.24 -2.73
N ARG A 162 2.23 5.32 -2.47
CA ARG A 162 3.68 5.42 -2.72
C ARG A 162 4.45 5.45 -1.40
N LEU A 163 5.59 4.76 -1.35
CA LEU A 163 6.54 4.88 -0.25
C LEU A 163 7.11 6.31 -0.26
N VAL A 164 6.92 7.04 0.83
CA VAL A 164 7.40 8.43 0.97
C VAL A 164 8.55 8.56 1.97
N ARG A 165 8.62 7.65 2.93
CA ARG A 165 9.64 7.65 3.98
C ARG A 165 9.94 6.24 4.45
N ARG A 166 11.21 5.96 4.75
CA ARG A 166 11.67 4.77 5.48
C ARG A 166 12.58 5.18 6.62
N GLU A 167 12.47 4.45 7.71
CA GLU A 167 13.32 4.55 8.89
C GLU A 167 13.84 3.16 9.23
N ARG A 168 15.08 3.08 9.71
CA ARG A 168 15.70 1.82 10.11
C ARG A 168 16.58 1.99 11.35
N ASP A 169 16.36 1.10 12.31
CA ASP A 169 17.31 0.77 13.38
C ASP A 169 18.17 -0.39 12.83
N SER A 170 19.44 -0.15 12.57
CA SER A 170 20.29 -1.13 11.89
C SER A 170 21.13 -1.99 12.83
N ASP A 171 21.23 -1.62 14.10
CA ASP A 171 22.00 -2.33 15.12
C ASP A 171 21.14 -2.90 16.28
N GLY A 172 19.84 -2.63 16.29
CA GLY A 172 18.84 -3.24 17.15
C GLY A 172 18.82 -2.67 18.57
N ASP A 173 19.35 -1.46 18.76
CA ASP A 173 19.42 -0.78 20.05
C ASP A 173 18.11 -0.05 20.44
N GLY A 174 17.13 -0.02 19.53
CA GLY A 174 15.83 0.65 19.68
C GLY A 174 15.81 2.09 19.16
N LEU A 175 16.92 2.58 18.61
CA LEU A 175 17.08 3.91 18.04
C LEU A 175 17.31 3.80 16.53
N VAL A 176 16.50 4.53 15.77
CA VAL A 176 16.68 4.70 14.33
C VAL A 176 18.00 5.42 14.07
N ASP A 177 18.85 4.79 13.26
CA ASP A 177 20.13 5.33 12.81
C ASP A 177 20.15 5.65 11.30
N GLN A 178 19.08 5.32 10.57
CA GLN A 178 19.01 5.42 9.12
C GLN A 178 17.66 5.93 8.62
N TRP A 179 17.69 6.87 7.67
CA TRP A 179 16.50 7.50 7.09
C TRP A 179 16.54 7.58 5.57
N TRP A 180 15.40 7.36 4.93
CA TRP A 180 15.16 7.66 3.51
C TRP A 180 13.93 8.55 3.37
N ALA A 181 14.07 9.61 2.57
CA ALA A 181 12.96 10.44 2.12
C ALA A 181 12.83 10.31 0.59
N PHE A 182 11.77 9.65 0.12
CA PHE A 182 11.52 9.42 -1.30
C PHE A 182 10.83 10.64 -1.91
N ASN A 183 11.65 11.57 -2.41
CA ASN A 183 11.25 12.93 -2.78
C ASN A 183 10.87 13.12 -4.25
N ASP A 184 10.96 12.09 -5.10
CA ASP A 184 10.48 12.13 -6.48
C ASP A 184 9.33 11.13 -6.69
N PRO A 185 8.10 11.59 -6.96
CA PRO A 185 6.98 10.70 -7.19
C PRO A 185 7.07 9.92 -8.51
N SER A 186 8.01 10.26 -9.40
CA SER A 186 8.20 9.61 -10.71
C SER A 186 9.30 8.54 -10.74
N ASP A 187 10.14 8.45 -9.71
CA ASP A 187 11.18 7.41 -9.57
C ASP A 187 11.23 6.91 -8.12
N ASP A 188 10.83 5.66 -7.90
CA ASP A 188 10.80 5.02 -6.58
C ASP A 188 12.18 4.71 -5.99
N ARG A 189 13.24 4.82 -6.78
CA ARG A 189 14.63 4.65 -6.33
C ARG A 189 15.27 5.98 -5.92
N CYS A 190 14.62 7.09 -6.23
CA CYS A 190 15.09 8.41 -5.85
C CYS A 190 14.72 8.70 -4.39
N ALA A 191 15.76 8.88 -3.56
CA ALA A 191 15.61 9.29 -2.18
C ALA A 191 16.79 10.16 -1.72
N LEU A 192 16.52 11.01 -0.72
CA LEU A 192 17.57 11.46 0.19
C LEU A 192 17.79 10.40 1.26
N VAL A 193 19.04 10.02 1.49
CA VAL A 193 19.43 9.05 2.52
C VAL A 193 20.32 9.72 3.53
N ALA A 194 20.15 9.43 4.82
CA ALA A 194 21.02 9.94 5.87
C ALA A 194 21.17 8.92 6.99
N THR A 195 22.24 9.08 7.76
CA THR A 195 22.59 8.21 8.88
C THR A 195 22.92 9.03 10.12
N ASP A 196 22.74 8.46 11.31
CA ASP A 196 23.23 9.01 12.58
C ASP A 196 24.52 8.27 12.96
N ARG A 197 25.66 8.93 12.81
CA ARG A 197 26.98 8.38 13.16
C ARG A 197 27.44 8.83 14.53
N ASN A 198 26.87 9.93 15.03
CA ASN A 198 27.29 10.53 16.30
C ASN A 198 26.42 10.06 17.49
N VAL A 199 25.36 9.30 17.20
CA VAL A 199 24.42 8.68 18.14
C VAL A 199 23.68 9.74 18.99
N ASP A 200 23.29 10.86 18.37
CA ASP A 200 22.48 11.91 19.01
C ASP A 200 20.98 11.79 18.73
N GLY A 201 20.58 10.74 18.00
CA GLY A 201 19.22 10.43 17.62
C GLY A 201 18.69 11.28 16.47
N LYS A 202 19.58 11.86 15.66
CA LYS A 202 19.22 12.68 14.50
C LYS A 202 20.07 12.32 13.29
N PRO A 203 19.52 12.52 12.08
CA PRO A 203 20.31 12.38 10.88
C PRO A 203 21.45 13.41 10.82
N ASP A 204 22.67 12.94 10.58
CA ASP A 204 23.84 13.78 10.44
C ASP A 204 23.85 14.49 9.06
N PRO A 205 23.88 15.83 8.99
CA PRO A 205 23.80 16.57 7.73
C PRO A 205 24.90 16.21 6.71
N GLU A 206 26.10 15.86 7.16
CA GLU A 206 27.22 15.47 6.31
C GLU A 206 27.10 14.06 5.72
N THR A 207 26.17 13.25 6.23
CA THR A 207 25.90 11.90 5.72
C THR A 207 24.85 11.87 4.63
N VAL A 208 24.19 13.01 4.38
CA VAL A 208 23.10 13.12 3.42
C VAL A 208 23.58 12.82 2.01
N LEU A 209 22.98 11.79 1.41
CA LEU A 209 23.20 11.35 0.05
C LEU A 209 21.94 11.57 -0.79
N ASP A 210 22.03 12.34 -1.87
CA ASP A 210 20.95 12.53 -2.83
C ASP A 210 21.06 11.50 -3.97
N LEU A 211 20.40 10.36 -3.81
CA LEU A 211 20.39 9.28 -4.82
C LEU A 211 19.75 9.74 -6.14
N CYS A 212 18.88 10.74 -6.09
CA CYS A 212 18.20 11.28 -7.26
C CYS A 212 19.16 12.10 -8.12
N ALA A 213 19.96 12.96 -7.48
CA ALA A 213 21.00 13.73 -8.15
C ALA A 213 22.04 12.79 -8.79
N GLU A 214 22.45 11.74 -8.07
CA GLU A 214 23.36 10.73 -8.62
C GLU A 214 22.77 9.99 -9.82
N ALA A 215 21.51 9.56 -9.73
CA ALA A 215 20.83 8.86 -10.83
C ALA A 215 20.70 9.76 -12.07
N ARG A 216 20.32 11.04 -11.89
CA ARG A 216 20.24 12.03 -12.97
C ARG A 216 21.61 12.28 -13.62
N ALA A 217 22.68 12.40 -12.82
CA ALA A 217 24.03 12.58 -13.34
C ALA A 217 24.50 11.36 -14.16
N LYS A 218 24.22 10.14 -13.67
CA LYS A 218 24.51 8.90 -14.41
C LYS A 218 23.75 8.85 -15.73
N GLN A 219 22.46 9.16 -15.75
CA GLN A 219 21.66 9.18 -17.00
C GLN A 219 22.17 10.22 -18.00
N ALA A 220 22.58 11.41 -17.55
CA ALA A 220 23.10 12.47 -18.41
C ALA A 220 24.39 12.07 -19.15
N THR A 221 25.16 11.13 -18.59
CA THR A 221 26.41 10.63 -19.19
C THR A 221 26.21 9.39 -20.06
N MET A 222 25.05 8.74 -20.01
CA MET A 222 24.74 7.61 -20.88
C MET A 222 24.54 8.07 -22.33
N PRO A 223 25.13 7.39 -23.32
CA PRO A 223 24.84 7.67 -24.73
C PRO A 223 23.35 7.51 -24.99
N LYS A 224 22.72 8.55 -25.54
CA LYS A 224 21.31 8.48 -25.95
C LYS A 224 21.14 7.28 -26.90
N PRO A 225 20.11 6.43 -26.72
CA PRO A 225 19.86 5.33 -27.64
C PRO A 225 19.84 5.86 -29.07
N GLN A 226 20.80 5.42 -29.88
CA GLN A 226 20.80 5.78 -31.30
C GLN A 226 19.56 5.16 -31.91
N ALA A 227 18.78 5.98 -32.61
CA ALA A 227 17.68 5.48 -33.41
C ALA A 227 18.22 4.34 -34.29
N PRO A 228 17.50 3.20 -34.40
CA PRO A 228 17.93 2.11 -35.24
C PRO A 228 18.22 2.66 -36.63
N ALA A 229 19.39 2.32 -37.18
CA ALA A 229 19.81 2.79 -38.49
C ALA A 229 18.66 2.57 -39.49
N PRO A 230 18.32 3.56 -40.34
CA PRO A 230 17.32 3.36 -41.36
C PRO A 230 17.70 2.11 -42.16
N ARG A 231 16.75 1.19 -42.34
CA ARG A 231 16.99 0.01 -43.17
C ARG A 231 17.54 0.49 -44.52
N PRO A 232 18.61 -0.12 -45.05
CA PRO A 232 19.13 0.27 -46.35
C PRO A 232 18.00 0.17 -47.38
N SER A 233 17.70 1.28 -48.04
CA SER A 233 16.77 1.36 -49.17
C SER A 233 17.36 0.55 -50.32
N GLY A 234 17.04 -0.75 -50.36
CA GLY A 234 17.63 -1.69 -51.30
C GLY A 234 17.76 -3.13 -50.78
N ALA A 235 17.49 -3.38 -49.48
CA ALA A 235 17.32 -4.75 -49.02
C ALA A 235 16.08 -5.34 -49.69
N ALA A 236 16.28 -6.30 -50.59
CA ALA A 236 15.22 -7.13 -51.13
C ALA A 236 14.38 -7.68 -49.96
N PRO A 237 13.04 -7.78 -50.11
CA PRO A 237 12.22 -8.36 -49.07
C PRO A 237 12.79 -9.73 -48.69
N LEU A 238 12.96 -9.95 -47.39
CA LEU A 238 13.26 -11.27 -46.86
C LEU A 238 12.22 -12.24 -47.45
N PRO A 239 12.62 -13.46 -47.88
CA PRO A 239 11.66 -14.45 -48.30
C PRO A 239 10.65 -14.62 -47.17
N THR A 240 9.36 -14.45 -47.50
CA THR A 240 8.26 -14.77 -46.61
C THR A 240 8.42 -16.22 -46.17
N VAL A 241 8.90 -16.42 -44.95
CA VAL A 241 8.80 -17.71 -44.29
C VAL A 241 7.30 -17.93 -44.10
N PRO A 242 6.70 -18.98 -44.70
CA PRO A 242 5.29 -19.25 -44.49
C PRO A 242 5.07 -19.46 -42.99
N THR A 243 4.10 -18.74 -42.46
CA THR A 243 3.58 -18.95 -41.10
C THR A 243 3.26 -20.44 -40.94
N PRO A 244 3.81 -21.14 -39.95
CA PRO A 244 3.33 -22.48 -39.65
C PRO A 244 1.86 -22.34 -39.25
N VAL A 245 0.99 -22.97 -40.03
CA VAL A 245 -0.41 -23.17 -39.67
C VAL A 245 -0.39 -24.01 -38.39
N LEU A 246 -0.60 -23.38 -37.24
CA LEU A 246 -1.03 -24.07 -36.03
C LEU A 246 -2.41 -24.66 -36.36
N GLN A 247 -2.43 -25.92 -36.77
CA GLN A 247 -3.64 -26.70 -36.81
C GLN A 247 -4.18 -26.75 -35.38
N GLY A 248 -5.28 -26.04 -35.16
CA GLY A 248 -6.05 -26.12 -33.94
C GLY A 248 -6.60 -27.53 -33.77
N GLY A 249 -5.88 -28.37 -33.04
CA GLY A 249 -6.46 -29.50 -32.35
C GLY A 249 -7.20 -28.97 -31.13
N ALA A 250 -8.53 -28.89 -31.21
CA ALA A 250 -9.36 -28.61 -30.06
C ALA A 250 -9.13 -29.71 -29.00
N PRO A 251 -8.92 -29.37 -27.72
CA PRO A 251 -9.02 -30.37 -26.66
C PRO A 251 -10.49 -30.76 -26.52
N THR A 252 -10.79 -32.01 -26.86
CA THR A 252 -12.09 -32.64 -26.62
C THR A 252 -12.37 -32.66 -25.12
N ALA A 253 -13.37 -31.92 -24.67
CA ALA A 253 -13.88 -32.00 -23.31
C ALA A 253 -14.41 -33.43 -23.03
N PRO A 254 -14.13 -34.03 -21.86
CA PRO A 254 -14.79 -35.28 -21.48
C PRO A 254 -16.27 -34.99 -21.19
N GLN A 255 -17.16 -35.65 -21.91
CA GLN A 255 -18.60 -35.68 -21.58
C GLN A 255 -18.83 -36.53 -20.31
N PRO A 256 -19.81 -36.16 -19.47
CA PRO A 256 -20.19 -36.94 -18.30
C PRO A 256 -21.01 -38.17 -18.74
N GLY A 257 -20.42 -39.36 -18.64
CA GLY A 257 -21.10 -40.62 -18.87
C GLY A 257 -21.91 -41.05 -17.64
N GLY A 258 -23.21 -40.77 -17.67
CA GLY A 258 -24.19 -41.34 -16.76
C GLY A 258 -24.47 -42.83 -17.05
N THR A 259 -24.50 -43.60 -15.96
CA THR A 259 -25.38 -44.74 -15.62
C THR A 259 -25.78 -45.82 -16.65
N SER A 260 -25.66 -47.07 -16.14
CA SER A 260 -26.66 -48.17 -16.12
C SER A 260 -26.21 -49.49 -16.83
N PRO A 261 -26.85 -50.66 -16.61
CA PRO A 261 -26.85 -51.48 -15.39
C PRO A 261 -26.42 -52.95 -15.65
N ARG A 262 -25.98 -53.68 -14.62
CA ARG A 262 -26.32 -55.09 -14.30
C ARG A 262 -25.67 -55.54 -13.00
#